data_AF-A0A1A8AJ13-F1
#
_entry.id   AF-A0A1A8AJ13-F1
#
_cell.length_a   1.000
_cell.length_b   1.000
_cell.length_c   1.000
_cell.angle_alpha   90.00
_cell.angle_beta   90.00
_cell.angle_gamma   90.00
#
_symmetry.space_group_name_H-M   'P 1'
#
loop_
_entity.id
_entity.type
_entity.pdbx_description
1 polymer ?
#
loop_
_entity_poly.entity_id
_entity_poly.type
_entity_poly.pdbx_seq_one_letter_code
_entity_poly.pdbx_strand_id
1 'polypeptide(L)'
;MLWMWVFGSEKKKLNNRDYPLWERILQGPSDDIMKIFLMDMYEEEVSNDVAQYLNLELPILKQVLIQLKEAENREIQRVINKYHQQHRLLSNMLNCRTSPHIETSV
;
A
#
# COMPACT_ATOMS: atom_id res chain seq x y z
N MET A 1 6.65 -12.50 23.57
CA MET A 1 6.49 -13.74 22.77
C MET A 1 7.36 -13.53 21.56
N LEU A 2 8.44 -14.31 21.45
CA LEU A 2 9.44 -14.11 20.43
C LEU A 2 8.96 -14.72 19.10
N TRP A 3 9.29 -14.08 18.00
CA TRP A 3 9.10 -14.63 16.66
C TRP A 3 10.46 -15.06 16.12
N MET A 4 10.49 -16.19 15.41
CA MET A 4 11.67 -16.66 14.69
C MET A 4 11.44 -16.51 13.19
N TRP A 5 12.38 -15.83 12.53
CA TRP A 5 12.44 -15.73 11.08
C TRP A 5 13.29 -16.88 10.54
N VAL A 6 12.73 -17.71 9.67
CA VAL A 6 13.48 -18.69 8.86
C VAL A 6 13.34 -18.26 7.40
N PHE A 7 14.45 -18.21 6.67
CA PHE A 7 14.50 -17.63 5.32
C PHE A 7 13.48 -18.28 4.37
N GLY A 8 12.74 -17.49 3.59
CA GLY A 8 11.80 -17.98 2.56
C GLY A 8 10.34 -17.52 2.68
N SER A 9 10.01 -16.66 3.65
CA SER A 9 8.65 -16.13 3.97
C SER A 9 7.87 -16.91 5.05
N GLU A 10 8.49 -17.87 5.74
CA GLU A 10 7.82 -18.53 6.87
C GLU A 10 8.18 -17.85 8.20
N LYS A 11 7.19 -17.16 8.77
CA LYS A 11 7.25 -16.63 10.12
C LYS A 11 6.78 -17.71 11.09
N LYS A 12 7.65 -18.17 11.99
CA LYS A 12 7.26 -19.12 13.05
C LYS A 12 7.16 -18.40 14.38
N LYS A 13 5.97 -18.41 14.97
CA LYS A 13 5.73 -17.89 16.32
C LYS A 13 6.39 -18.83 17.33
N LEU A 14 7.31 -18.34 18.16
CA LEU A 14 7.90 -19.18 19.20
C LEU A 14 6.97 -19.24 20.41
N ASN A 15 6.68 -20.45 20.85
CA ASN A 15 6.09 -20.72 22.16
C ASN A 15 7.13 -20.63 23.27
N ASN A 16 6.68 -20.44 24.51
CA ASN A 16 7.56 -20.37 25.68
C ASN A 16 8.39 -21.64 25.95
N ARG A 17 8.13 -22.73 25.23
CA ARG A 17 8.85 -24.01 25.33
C ARG A 17 9.80 -24.24 24.15
N ASP A 18 9.84 -23.32 23.18
CA ASP A 18 10.70 -23.46 22.02
C ASP A 18 12.10 -22.94 22.37
N TYR A 19 13.13 -23.69 21.96
CA TYR A 19 14.53 -23.38 22.23
C TYR A 19 15.25 -23.05 20.90
N PRO A 20 15.11 -21.81 20.39
CA PRO A 20 15.57 -21.45 19.03
C PRO A 20 17.08 -21.63 18.84
N LEU A 21 17.88 -21.37 19.89
CA LEU A 21 19.34 -21.59 19.84
C LEU A 21 19.71 -23.07 19.80
N TRP A 22 18.91 -23.94 20.43
CA TRP A 22 19.11 -25.38 20.39
C TRP A 22 18.80 -25.95 19.01
N GLU A 23 17.69 -25.50 18.41
CA GLU A 23 17.31 -25.86 17.04
C GLU A 23 18.37 -25.39 16.02
N ARG A 24 18.98 -24.21 16.23
CA ARG A 24 20.12 -23.73 15.43
C ARG A 24 21.34 -24.63 15.52
N ILE A 25 21.69 -25.08 16.73
CA ILE A 25 22.86 -25.96 16.94
C ILE A 25 22.67 -27.27 16.18
N LEU A 26 21.46 -27.84 16.18
CA LEU A 26 21.15 -29.08 15.46
C LEU A 26 21.26 -28.96 13.93
N GLN A 27 21.05 -27.77 13.36
CA GLN A 27 21.09 -27.55 11.91
C GLN A 27 22.51 -27.38 11.34
N GLY A 28 23.55 -27.25 12.17
CA GLY A 28 24.95 -27.19 11.73
C GLY A 28 25.39 -25.85 11.11
N PRO A 29 26.68 -25.65 10.81
CA PRO A 29 27.31 -24.34 10.60
C PRO A 29 27.05 -23.67 9.23
N SER A 30 26.05 -24.09 8.45
CA SER A 30 25.77 -23.48 7.13
C SER A 30 25.32 -22.02 7.26
N ASP A 31 26.00 -21.11 6.55
CA ASP A 31 25.73 -19.66 6.55
C ASP A 31 24.40 -19.29 5.86
N ASP A 32 23.97 -20.08 4.87
CA ASP A 32 22.69 -19.86 4.14
C ASP A 32 21.46 -20.01 5.06
N ILE A 33 21.63 -20.65 6.22
CA ILE A 33 20.58 -20.97 7.21
C ILE A 33 20.68 -20.03 8.44
N MET A 34 21.69 -19.16 8.51
CA MET A 34 22.24 -18.68 9.80
C MET A 34 21.74 -17.32 10.29
N LYS A 35 20.44 -17.00 10.23
CA LYS A 35 19.96 -15.75 10.86
C LYS A 35 18.68 -15.94 11.67
N ILE A 36 18.84 -16.09 12.98
CA ILE A 36 17.74 -15.96 13.95
C ILE A 36 17.63 -14.48 14.31
N PHE A 37 16.48 -13.89 14.00
CA PHE A 37 16.09 -12.58 14.50
C PHE A 37 15.12 -12.75 15.66
N LEU A 38 15.32 -12.01 16.75
CA LEU A 38 14.42 -11.94 17.88
C LEU A 38 13.70 -10.59 17.78
N MET A 39 12.38 -10.61 17.60
CA MET A 39 11.55 -9.40 17.61
C MET A 39 10.68 -9.37 18.87
N ASP A 40 10.50 -8.17 19.43
CA ASP A 40 9.60 -7.98 20.58
C ASP A 40 8.14 -8.07 20.14
N MET A 41 7.25 -8.51 21.04
CA MET A 41 5.82 -8.68 20.77
C MET A 41 5.12 -7.37 20.40
N TYR A 42 5.63 -6.25 20.92
CA TYR A 42 5.03 -4.93 20.76
C TYR A 42 5.65 -4.12 19.64
N GLU A 43 6.64 -4.67 18.95
CA GLU A 43 7.28 -3.99 17.83
C GLU A 43 6.38 -4.13 16.60
N GLU A 44 5.76 -3.03 16.20
CA GLU A 44 4.88 -2.99 15.04
C GLU A 44 5.72 -3.24 13.78
N GLU A 45 5.51 -4.39 13.14
CA GLU A 45 6.22 -4.73 11.90
C GLU A 45 5.89 -3.67 10.84
N VAL A 46 6.94 -3.15 10.20
CA VAL A 46 6.78 -2.26 9.04
C VAL A 46 6.13 -3.07 7.93
N SER A 47 5.01 -2.56 7.39
CA SER A 47 4.33 -3.21 6.25
C SER A 47 5.31 -3.42 5.10
N ASN A 48 5.15 -4.54 4.37
CA ASN A 48 5.99 -4.86 3.21
C ASN A 48 6.04 -3.69 2.21
N ASP A 49 4.91 -3.00 2.02
CA ASP A 49 4.79 -1.85 1.11
C ASP A 49 5.68 -0.66 1.52
N VAL A 50 5.99 -0.55 2.81
CA VAL A 50 6.78 0.55 3.40
C VAL A 50 8.23 0.12 3.67
N ALA A 51 8.50 -1.19 3.76
CA ALA A 51 9.82 -1.73 4.08
C ALA A 51 10.92 -1.30 3.11
N GLN A 52 10.57 -1.07 1.84
CA GLN A 52 11.51 -0.58 0.82
C GLN A 52 12.10 0.81 1.13
N TYR A 53 11.47 1.59 1.99
CA TYR A 53 11.93 2.94 2.35
C TYR A 53 12.84 2.97 3.59
N LEU A 54 13.03 1.84 4.28
CA LEU A 54 13.78 1.78 5.56
C LEU A 54 15.25 2.18 5.44
N ASN A 55 15.86 1.94 4.27
CA ASN A 55 17.26 2.25 4.01
C ASN A 55 17.47 3.65 3.40
N LEU A 56 16.43 4.49 3.32
CA LEU A 56 16.52 5.83 2.76
C LEU A 56 16.72 6.89 3.84
N GLU A 57 17.41 7.96 3.48
CA GLU A 57 17.60 9.10 4.38
C GLU A 57 16.30 9.88 4.58
N LEU A 58 16.11 10.43 5.78
CA LEU A 58 14.91 11.18 6.16
C LEU A 58 14.55 12.34 5.19
N PRO A 59 15.49 13.12 4.62
CA PRO A 59 15.17 14.15 3.63
C PRO A 59 14.53 13.58 2.36
N ILE A 60 14.99 12.41 1.92
CA ILE A 60 14.47 11.72 0.73
C ILE A 60 13.05 11.23 1.00
N LEU A 61 12.83 10.58 2.15
CA LEU A 61 11.49 10.16 2.59
C LEU A 61 10.49 11.32 2.64
N LYS A 62 10.90 12.49 3.14
CA LYS A 62 10.06 13.70 3.13
C LYS A 62 9.70 14.12 1.71
N GLN A 63 10.64 14.08 0.78
CA GLN A 63 10.38 14.41 -0.61
C GLN A 63 9.42 13.42 -1.27
N VAL A 64 9.57 12.12 -1.00
CA VAL A 64 8.64 11.08 -1.47
C VAL A 64 7.22 11.35 -0.98
N LEU A 65 7.05 11.69 0.30
CA LEU A 65 5.73 12.04 0.86
C LEU A 65 5.08 13.23 0.15
N ILE A 66 5.88 14.27 -0.15
CA ILE A 66 5.40 15.44 -0.90
C ILE A 66 4.93 15.01 -2.31
N GLN A 67 5.74 14.23 -3.02
CA GLN A 67 5.41 13.78 -4.36
C GLN A 67 4.15 12.89 -4.40
N LEU A 68 3.99 12.00 -3.42
CA LEU A 68 2.79 11.16 -3.30
C LEU A 68 1.54 12.02 -3.07
N LYS A 69 1.61 13.01 -2.20
CA LYS A 69 0.51 13.95 -1.94
C LYS A 69 0.14 14.76 -3.19
N GLU A 70 1.13 15.22 -3.96
CA GLU A 70 0.89 15.91 -5.22
C GLU A 70 0.28 14.99 -6.28
N ALA A 71 0.74 13.75 -6.37
CA ALA A 71 0.17 12.74 -7.26
C ALA A 71 -1.30 12.44 -6.92
N GLU A 72 -1.59 12.23 -5.64
CA GLU A 72 -2.94 12.02 -5.12
C GLU A 72 -3.86 13.20 -5.46
N ASN A 73 -3.44 14.44 -5.18
CA ASN A 73 -4.25 15.61 -5.49
C ASN A 73 -4.50 15.75 -7.00
N ARG A 74 -3.51 15.46 -7.85
CA ARG A 74 -3.71 15.44 -9.31
C ARG A 74 -4.72 14.38 -9.73
N GLU A 75 -4.71 13.20 -9.12
CA GLU A 75 -5.69 12.15 -9.38
C GLU A 75 -7.10 12.59 -9.02
N ILE A 76 -7.27 13.16 -7.82
CA ILE A 76 -8.55 13.68 -7.35
C ILE A 76 -9.11 14.71 -8.34
N GLN A 77 -8.30 15.69 -8.73
CA GLN A 77 -8.74 16.71 -9.70
C GLN A 77 -9.09 16.12 -11.06
N ARG A 78 -8.34 15.12 -11.53
CA ARG A 78 -8.63 14.42 -12.79
C ARG A 78 -9.99 13.72 -12.73
N VAL A 79 -10.26 13.01 -11.64
CA VAL A 79 -11.53 12.30 -11.44
C VAL A 79 -12.70 13.29 -11.36
N ILE A 80 -12.55 14.37 -10.60
CA ILE A 80 -13.56 15.44 -10.48
C ILE A 80 -13.88 16.04 -11.85
N ASN A 81 -12.85 16.40 -12.63
CA ASN A 81 -13.03 16.99 -13.95
C ASN A 81 -13.72 16.03 -14.92
N LYS A 82 -13.33 14.75 -14.91
CA LYS A 82 -13.97 13.70 -15.71
C LYS A 82 -15.46 13.57 -15.36
N TYR A 83 -15.78 13.54 -14.08
CA TYR A 83 -17.16 13.46 -13.61
C TYR A 83 -17.98 14.69 -14.05
N HIS A 84 -17.45 15.91 -13.86
CA HIS A 84 -18.14 17.13 -14.28
C HIS A 84 -18.37 17.19 -15.79
N GLN A 85 -17.40 16.74 -16.59
CA GLN A 85 -17.55 16.67 -18.04
C GLN A 85 -18.68 15.71 -18.43
N GLN A 86 -18.70 14.51 -17.85
CA GLN A 86 -19.74 13.52 -18.10
C GLN A 86 -21.12 14.03 -17.67
N HIS A 87 -21.21 14.65 -16.49
CA HIS A 87 -22.44 15.23 -16.00
C HIS A 87 -22.96 16.33 -16.93
N ARG A 88 -22.09 17.25 -17.38
CA ARG A 88 -22.46 18.30 -18.35
C ARG A 88 -23.00 17.73 -19.66
N LEU A 89 -22.36 16.69 -20.20
CA LEU A 89 -22.81 16.02 -21.41
C LEU A 89 -24.20 15.41 -21.23
N LEU A 90 -24.42 14.69 -20.13
CA LEU A 90 -25.73 14.11 -19.81
C LEU A 90 -26.80 15.19 -19.63
N SER A 91 -26.52 16.25 -18.87
CA SER A 91 -27.46 17.37 -18.68
C SER A 91 -27.83 18.03 -20.00
N ASN A 92 -26.86 18.28 -20.87
CA ASN A 92 -27.12 18.87 -22.18
C ASN A 92 -28.00 17.96 -23.06
N MET A 93 -27.73 16.66 -23.09
CA MET A 93 -28.55 15.71 -23.87
C MET A 93 -29.99 15.65 -23.36
N LEU A 94 -30.19 15.67 -22.04
CA LEU A 94 -31.52 15.70 -21.44
C LEU A 94 -32.25 17.00 -21.83
N ASN A 95 -31.58 18.15 -21.71
CA ASN A 95 -32.15 19.45 -22.07
C ASN A 95 -32.54 19.55 -23.55
N CYS A 96 -31.71 19.02 -24.46
CA CYS A 96 -32.02 18.96 -25.90
C CYS A 96 -33.20 18.05 -26.22
N ARG A 97 -33.41 16.97 -25.45
CA ARG A 97 -34.58 16.08 -25.63
C ARG A 97 -35.87 16.69 -25.10
N THR A 98 -35.80 17.59 -24.13
CA THR A 98 -36.97 18.23 -23.51
C THR A 98 -37.46 19.49 -24.23
N SER A 99 -36.75 20.00 -25.24
CA SER A 99 -37.24 21.14 -26.03
C SER A 99 -38.39 20.69 -26.94
N PRO A 100 -39.62 21.24 -26.84
CA PRO A 100 -40.69 20.88 -27.74
C PRO A 100 -40.32 21.29 -29.17
N HIS A 101 -40.48 20.37 -30.13
CA HIS A 101 -40.50 20.71 -31.54
C HIS A 101 -41.69 21.63 -31.76
N ILE A 102 -41.45 22.94 -31.87
CA ILE A 102 -42.50 23.90 -32.21
C ILE A 102 -42.85 23.62 -33.67
N GLU A 103 -43.94 22.91 -33.89
CA GLU A 103 -44.57 22.81 -35.20
C GLU A 103 -45.04 24.21 -35.58
N THR A 104 -44.33 24.87 -36.49
CA THR A 104 -44.83 26.05 -37.20
C THR A 104 -45.95 25.61 -38.12
N SER A 105 -47.19 25.71 -37.64
CA SER A 105 -48.36 25.72 -38.53
C SER A 105 -48.62 27.14 -39.01
N VAL A 106 -48.80 27.25 -40.32
CA VAL A 106 -49.05 28.45 -41.15
C VAL A 106 -50.35 29.16 -40.76
#